data_AF-A0A1Y3DAK1-F1
#
_entry.id   AF-A0A1Y3DAK1-F1
#
_cell.length_a   1.000
_cell.length_b   1.000
_cell.length_c   1.000
_cell.angle_alpha   90.00
_cell.angle_beta   90.00
_cell.angle_gamma   90.00
#
_symmetry.space_group_name_H-M   'P 1'
#
loop_
_entity.id
_entity.type
_entity.pdbx_description
1 polymer ?
#
loop_
_entity_poly.entity_id
_entity_poly.type
_entity_poly.pdbx_seq_one_letter_code
_entity_poly.pdbx_strand_id
1 'polypeptide(L)'
;MIYDQHVDVYDNVAPASHIVIRSTASQKHRPEIKSHSGSRNKKVENVGFRSFNFENSDSIDVSKFTQKLAGVSSRRSSAMCAKSIRIALETAGARFVKHPVAAADWGNTLTKIGYRQIQPAFDHPKKGDIYIINRTNRHRFGHIAGFTGLEWVSDFKQRSYNVYKDAEVTYEYYRINL
;
A
#
# COMPACT_ATOMS: atom_id res chain seq x y z
N MET A 1 -2.90 -44.73 -41.91
CA MET A 1 -4.12 -45.08 -41.17
C MET A 1 -4.62 -43.82 -40.50
N ILE A 2 -5.89 -43.52 -40.75
CA ILE A 2 -6.69 -42.39 -40.26
C ILE A 2 -7.22 -42.75 -38.86
N TYR A 3 -7.18 -41.80 -37.91
CA TYR A 3 -8.13 -41.48 -36.82
C TYR A 3 -7.50 -40.28 -36.08
N ASP A 4 -7.95 -39.02 -36.22
CA ASP A 4 -9.21 -38.35 -35.86
C ASP A 4 -9.30 -37.91 -34.38
N GLN A 5 -9.02 -36.61 -34.20
CA GLN A 5 -9.67 -35.58 -33.35
C GLN A 5 -10.24 -35.94 -31.96
N HIS A 6 -9.72 -35.30 -30.90
CA HIS A 6 -10.46 -34.26 -30.17
C HIS A 6 -9.57 -33.50 -29.15
N VAL A 7 -9.69 -32.18 -29.17
CA VAL A 7 -9.12 -31.21 -28.23
C VAL A 7 -10.22 -30.83 -27.24
N ASP A 8 -9.99 -31.04 -25.94
CA ASP A 8 -10.88 -30.53 -24.89
C ASP A 8 -10.22 -29.31 -24.22
N VAL A 9 -10.68 -28.15 -24.65
CA VAL A 9 -10.43 -26.84 -24.04
C VAL A 9 -11.37 -26.72 -22.84
N TYR A 10 -10.81 -26.68 -21.63
CA TYR A 10 -11.59 -26.35 -20.43
C TYR A 10 -11.88 -24.84 -20.39
N ASP A 11 -13.08 -24.47 -20.84
CA ASP A 11 -13.67 -23.15 -20.68
C ASP A 11 -14.04 -22.90 -19.21
N ASN A 12 -13.23 -22.10 -18.51
CA ASN A 12 -13.59 -21.53 -17.20
C ASN A 12 -14.29 -20.18 -17.41
N VAL A 13 -15.57 -20.22 -17.77
CA VAL A 13 -16.42 -19.03 -17.83
C VAL A 13 -16.88 -18.66 -16.42
N ALA A 14 -16.30 -17.59 -15.87
CA ALA A 14 -16.79 -16.97 -14.64
C ALA A 14 -18.11 -16.22 -14.91
N PRO A 15 -19.14 -16.34 -14.06
CA PRO A 15 -20.37 -15.57 -14.25
C PRO A 15 -20.14 -14.09 -13.88
N ALA A 16 -20.39 -13.21 -14.85
CA ALA A 16 -20.44 -11.77 -14.66
C ALA A 16 -21.63 -11.39 -13.77
N SER A 17 -21.36 -10.72 -12.65
CA SER A 17 -22.38 -10.13 -11.79
C SER A 17 -22.87 -8.81 -12.39
N HIS A 18 -24.00 -8.85 -13.10
CA HIS A 18 -24.72 -7.64 -13.52
C HIS A 18 -25.49 -7.06 -12.32
N ILE A 19 -25.00 -5.94 -11.77
CA ILE A 19 -25.73 -5.13 -10.80
C ILE A 19 -26.73 -4.26 -11.58
N VAL A 20 -28.02 -4.58 -11.48
CA VAL A 20 -29.10 -3.74 -12.00
C VAL A 20 -29.51 -2.74 -10.91
N ILE A 21 -29.04 -1.50 -11.04
CA ILE A 21 -29.54 -0.39 -10.21
C ILE A 21 -30.88 0.05 -10.79
N ARG A 22 -31.99 -0.38 -10.17
CA ARG A 22 -33.33 0.09 -10.52
C ARG A 22 -33.56 1.47 -9.89
N SER A 23 -33.43 2.53 -10.69
CA SER A 23 -33.88 3.88 -10.36
C SER A 23 -35.37 4.03 -10.67
N THR A 24 -36.23 4.01 -9.65
CA THR A 24 -37.62 4.43 -9.79
C THR A 24 -37.71 5.93 -9.57
N ALA A 25 -37.80 6.68 -10.66
CA ALA A 25 -38.21 8.07 -10.65
C ALA A 25 -39.74 8.15 -10.55
N SER A 26 -40.25 8.96 -9.61
CA SER A 26 -41.56 9.60 -9.77
C SER A 26 -41.68 10.87 -8.93
N GLN A 27 -41.91 11.95 -9.70
CA GLN A 27 -42.79 13.09 -9.44
C GLN A 27 -42.31 14.26 -8.54
N LYS A 28 -41.95 15.33 -9.27
CA LYS A 28 -42.47 16.70 -9.16
C LYS A 28 -42.74 17.23 -7.75
N HIS A 29 -41.92 18.21 -7.32
CA HIS A 29 -42.41 19.53 -6.87
C HIS A 29 -41.24 20.52 -6.77
N ARG A 30 -41.31 21.58 -7.58
CA ARG A 30 -40.50 22.81 -7.49
C ARG A 30 -41.20 23.76 -6.52
N PRO A 31 -40.53 24.32 -5.50
CA PRO A 31 -40.97 25.56 -4.88
C PRO A 31 -40.08 26.72 -5.34
N GLU A 32 -40.74 27.82 -5.66
CA GLU A 32 -40.17 29.11 -6.04
C GLU A 32 -39.27 29.71 -4.94
N ILE A 33 -38.19 30.33 -5.37
CA ILE A 33 -37.36 31.22 -4.53
C ILE A 33 -38.17 32.49 -4.28
N LYS A 34 -38.74 32.62 -3.07
CA LYS A 34 -39.24 33.90 -2.56
C LYS A 34 -38.20 34.49 -1.60
N SER A 35 -37.50 35.51 -2.08
CA SER A 35 -36.69 36.42 -1.28
C SER A 35 -37.54 37.07 -0.20
N HIS A 36 -37.31 36.71 1.06
CA HIS A 36 -37.78 37.46 2.22
C HIS A 36 -36.58 37.87 3.07
N SER A 37 -36.32 39.18 3.07
CA SER A 37 -35.49 39.87 4.03
C SER A 37 -36.05 39.64 5.43
N GLY A 38 -35.29 38.93 6.27
CA GLY A 38 -35.64 38.68 7.66
C GLY A 38 -34.39 38.72 8.52
N SER A 39 -34.09 39.90 9.05
CA SER A 39 -33.03 40.14 10.02
C SER A 39 -33.25 39.26 11.27
N ARG A 40 -32.30 38.37 11.57
CA ARG A 40 -32.21 37.68 12.87
C ARG A 40 -30.74 37.53 13.26
N ASN A 41 -30.36 38.32 14.26
CA ASN A 41 -29.12 38.17 15.02
C ASN A 41 -29.04 36.76 15.63
N LYS A 42 -28.14 35.92 15.10
CA LYS A 42 -27.66 34.73 15.80
C LYS A 42 -26.20 34.91 16.16
N LYS A 43 -25.99 35.02 17.46
CA LYS A 43 -24.77 34.82 18.25
C LYS A 43 -23.73 34.01 17.48
N VAL A 44 -22.63 34.68 17.13
CA VAL A 44 -21.44 34.04 16.54
C VAL A 44 -20.82 33.20 17.65
N GLU A 45 -21.18 31.92 17.69
CA GLU A 45 -20.40 30.95 18.42
C GLU A 45 -19.05 30.85 17.74
N ASN A 46 -18.00 31.08 18.52
CA ASN A 46 -16.62 31.04 18.11
C ASN A 46 -16.28 29.58 17.75
N VAL A 47 -16.67 29.16 16.53
CA VAL A 47 -16.22 27.90 15.95
C VAL A 47 -14.75 28.14 15.67
N GLY A 48 -13.92 27.78 16.65
CA GLY A 48 -12.49 27.76 16.51
C GLY A 48 -12.18 26.91 15.29
N PHE A 49 -11.93 27.57 14.16
CA PHE A 49 -11.19 26.98 13.07
C PHE A 49 -9.89 26.54 13.73
N ARG A 50 -9.81 25.24 14.03
CA ARG A 50 -8.54 24.60 14.31
C ARG A 50 -7.70 25.01 13.12
N SER A 51 -6.77 25.93 13.36
CA SER A 51 -5.69 26.19 12.45
C SER A 51 -5.06 24.82 12.27
N PHE A 52 -5.44 24.15 11.17
CA PHE A 52 -4.72 22.99 10.69
C PHE A 52 -3.37 23.59 10.37
N ASN A 53 -2.45 23.50 11.33
CA ASN A 53 -1.05 23.79 11.14
C ASN A 53 -0.64 22.93 9.94
N PHE A 54 -0.62 23.55 8.76
CA PHE A 54 -0.12 22.99 7.53
C PHE A 54 1.41 23.06 7.58
N GLU A 55 1.94 22.41 8.58
CA GLU A 55 3.35 22.19 8.87
C GLU A 55 3.35 20.71 9.25
N ASN A 56 3.83 19.84 8.35
CA ASN A 56 3.90 18.37 8.41
C ASN A 56 2.84 17.55 7.63
N SER A 57 2.64 17.81 6.33
CA SER A 57 1.78 16.96 5.47
C SER A 57 2.49 16.00 4.51
N ASP A 58 3.77 15.66 4.71
CA ASP A 58 4.50 14.77 3.79
C ASP A 58 5.22 13.57 4.46
N SER A 59 5.10 13.41 5.78
CA SER A 59 5.72 12.26 6.46
C SER A 59 4.83 11.02 6.39
N ILE A 60 5.42 9.86 6.09
CA ILE A 60 4.73 8.57 6.10
C ILE A 60 4.19 8.25 7.50
N ASP A 61 2.89 7.91 7.57
CA ASP A 61 2.26 7.39 8.79
C ASP A 61 2.68 5.93 9.03
N VAL A 62 3.73 5.75 9.84
CA VAL A 62 4.30 4.43 10.18
C VAL A 62 3.25 3.48 10.76
N SER A 63 2.27 3.98 11.50
CA SER A 63 1.22 3.15 12.09
C SER A 63 0.30 2.59 11.01
N LYS A 64 -0.13 3.40 10.04
CA LYS A 64 -0.92 2.93 8.90
C LYS A 64 -0.14 1.97 8.00
N PHE A 65 1.14 2.26 7.73
CA PHE A 65 2.01 1.40 6.93
C PHE A 65 2.07 -0.01 7.52
N THR A 66 2.43 -0.08 8.80
CA THR A 66 2.58 -1.36 9.51
C THR A 66 1.26 -2.06 9.77
N GLN A 67 0.17 -1.34 10.01
CA GLN A 67 -1.17 -1.93 10.12
C GLN A 67 -1.61 -2.57 8.80
N LYS A 68 -1.33 -1.90 7.66
CA LYS A 68 -1.65 -2.47 6.34
C LYS A 68 -0.86 -3.75 6.09
N LEU A 69 0.41 -3.79 6.47
CA LEU A 69 1.23 -5.01 6.38
C LEU A 69 0.76 -6.11 7.34
N ALA A 70 0.42 -5.78 8.58
CA ALA A 70 -0.06 -6.75 9.57
C ALA A 70 -1.31 -7.52 9.11
N GLY A 71 -2.13 -6.91 8.24
CA GLY A 71 -3.30 -7.53 7.62
C GLY A 71 -2.98 -8.60 6.55
N VAL A 72 -1.74 -8.73 6.10
CA VAL A 72 -1.33 -9.82 5.19
C VAL A 72 -1.41 -11.15 5.93
N SER A 73 -2.24 -12.08 5.45
CA SER A 73 -2.45 -13.38 6.09
C SER A 73 -1.58 -14.51 5.50
N SER A 74 -1.07 -14.33 4.28
CA SER A 74 -0.30 -15.36 3.59
C SER A 74 1.00 -15.70 4.33
N ARG A 75 1.37 -16.98 4.32
CA ARG A 75 2.67 -17.50 4.79
C ARG A 75 3.60 -17.87 3.64
N ARG A 76 3.18 -17.69 2.39
CA ARG A 76 3.94 -18.02 1.18
C ARG A 76 3.97 -16.83 0.23
N SER A 77 5.11 -16.64 -0.43
CA SER A 77 5.27 -15.57 -1.42
C SER A 77 4.33 -15.76 -2.61
N SER A 78 3.79 -14.64 -3.08
CA SER A 78 3.06 -14.49 -4.33
C SER A 78 3.90 -13.80 -5.41
N ALA A 79 5.20 -13.59 -5.15
CA ALA A 79 6.12 -12.81 -5.98
C ALA A 79 5.68 -11.35 -6.19
N MET A 80 4.91 -10.77 -5.26
CA MET A 80 4.36 -9.41 -5.36
C MET A 80 4.84 -8.49 -4.22
N CYS A 81 6.01 -8.78 -3.64
CA CYS A 81 6.56 -8.05 -2.49
C CYS A 81 6.63 -6.53 -2.71
N ALA A 82 7.19 -6.09 -3.84
CA ALA A 82 7.26 -4.67 -4.21
C ALA A 82 5.87 -4.00 -4.29
N LYS A 83 4.89 -4.70 -4.88
CA LYS A 83 3.51 -4.20 -4.97
C LYS A 83 2.84 -4.10 -3.60
N SER A 84 3.05 -5.09 -2.73
CA SER A 84 2.51 -5.10 -1.37
C SER A 84 3.05 -3.92 -0.55
N ILE A 85 4.37 -3.70 -0.58
CA ILE A 85 5.03 -2.59 0.12
C ILE A 85 4.59 -1.25 -0.45
N ARG A 86 4.47 -1.10 -1.78
CA ARG A 86 3.91 0.10 -2.41
C ARG A 86 2.54 0.45 -1.84
N ILE A 87 1.60 -0.51 -1.85
CA ILE A 87 0.23 -0.28 -1.38
C ILE A 87 0.22 0.09 0.11
N ALA A 88 1.07 -0.53 0.92
CA ALA A 88 1.20 -0.18 2.33
C ALA A 88 1.73 1.25 2.53
N LEU A 89 2.74 1.66 1.75
CA LEU A 89 3.28 3.02 1.77
C LEU A 89 2.25 4.04 1.29
N GLU A 90 1.50 3.75 0.21
CA GLU A 90 0.41 4.59 -0.29
C GLU A 90 -0.70 4.76 0.76
N THR A 91 -1.06 3.67 1.44
CA THR A 91 -2.03 3.69 2.55
C THR A 91 -1.55 4.58 3.71
N ALA A 92 -0.24 4.67 3.90
CA ALA A 92 0.41 5.51 4.89
C ALA A 92 0.64 6.96 4.44
N GLY A 93 0.17 7.34 3.24
CA GLY A 93 0.24 8.70 2.73
C GLY A 93 1.34 8.94 1.69
N ALA A 94 2.14 7.92 1.33
CA ALA A 94 3.10 8.06 0.23
C ALA A 94 2.36 8.34 -1.09
N ARG A 95 2.95 9.18 -1.93
CA ARG A 95 2.46 9.45 -3.29
C ARG A 95 3.55 9.13 -4.29
N PHE A 96 3.29 8.19 -5.19
CA PHE A 96 4.23 7.79 -6.23
C PHE A 96 3.70 8.19 -7.61
N VAL A 97 4.40 9.06 -8.32
CA VAL A 97 4.12 9.32 -9.75
C VAL A 97 4.64 8.17 -10.60
N LYS A 98 5.81 7.65 -10.23
CA LYS A 98 6.44 6.46 -10.81
C LYS A 98 7.08 5.67 -9.67
N HIS A 99 7.11 4.35 -9.81
CA HIS A 99 7.79 3.47 -8.87
C HIS A 99 8.42 2.30 -9.65
N PRO A 100 9.51 1.71 -9.12
CA PRO A 100 10.10 0.53 -9.72
C PRO A 100 9.19 -0.69 -9.61
N VAL A 101 9.39 -1.64 -10.53
CA VAL A 101 8.76 -2.96 -10.48
C VAL A 101 9.59 -3.91 -9.61
N ALA A 102 10.92 -3.90 -9.78
CA ALA A 102 11.83 -4.73 -9.02
C ALA A 102 12.00 -4.21 -7.59
N ALA A 103 11.95 -5.11 -6.61
CA ALA A 103 12.15 -4.79 -5.21
C ALA A 103 13.54 -4.18 -4.92
N ALA A 104 14.58 -4.68 -5.59
CA ALA A 104 15.95 -4.18 -5.44
C ALA A 104 16.14 -2.70 -5.86
N ASP A 105 15.22 -2.11 -6.64
CA ASP A 105 15.35 -0.72 -7.10
C ASP A 105 14.64 0.29 -6.19
N TRP A 106 14.00 -0.16 -5.12
CA TRP A 106 13.16 0.70 -4.27
C TRP A 106 13.94 1.71 -3.43
N GLY A 107 15.24 1.54 -3.24
CA GLY A 107 16.06 2.36 -2.33
C GLY A 107 15.88 3.87 -2.56
N ASN A 108 16.10 4.36 -3.78
CA ASN A 108 15.92 5.77 -4.13
C ASN A 108 14.46 6.25 -3.95
N THR A 109 13.48 5.39 -4.23
CA THR A 109 12.06 5.70 -4.01
C THR A 109 11.76 5.87 -2.52
N LEU A 110 12.33 5.03 -1.65
CA LEU A 110 12.20 5.15 -0.20
C LEU A 110 12.86 6.44 0.32
N THR A 111 14.04 6.78 -0.19
CA THR A 111 14.74 8.01 0.20
C THR A 111 13.95 9.27 -0.12
N LYS A 112 13.30 9.32 -1.30
CA LYS A 112 12.46 10.45 -1.70
C LYS A 112 11.25 10.69 -0.82
N ILE A 113 10.77 9.66 -0.11
CA ILE A 113 9.64 9.75 0.82
C ILE A 113 10.09 9.81 2.29
N GLY A 114 11.35 10.16 2.53
CA GLY A 114 11.87 10.48 3.87
C GLY A 114 12.56 9.34 4.62
N TYR A 115 12.67 8.13 4.03
CA TYR A 115 13.52 7.10 4.62
C TYR A 115 15.00 7.45 4.45
N ARG A 116 15.82 6.99 5.39
CA ARG A 116 17.28 7.03 5.27
C ARG A 116 17.82 5.62 5.31
N GLN A 117 18.78 5.34 4.45
CA GLN A 117 19.52 4.09 4.51
C GLN A 117 20.40 4.10 5.77
N ILE A 118 20.37 3.00 6.52
CA ILE A 118 21.18 2.77 7.70
C ILE A 118 21.91 1.43 7.59
N GLN A 119 22.84 1.19 8.51
CA GLN A 119 23.41 -0.14 8.64
C GLN A 119 22.34 -1.16 9.05
N PRO A 120 22.42 -2.40 8.55
CA PRO A 120 21.50 -3.46 8.92
C PRO A 120 21.40 -3.61 10.44
N ALA A 121 20.18 -3.62 10.96
CA ALA A 121 19.89 -3.74 12.39
C ALA A 121 18.86 -4.84 12.65
N PHE A 122 19.05 -6.00 12.01
CA PHE A 122 18.07 -7.10 12.02
C PHE A 122 17.82 -7.73 13.39
N ASP A 123 18.75 -7.59 14.34
CA ASP A 123 18.59 -8.06 15.71
C ASP A 123 17.74 -7.09 16.56
N HIS A 124 17.70 -5.81 16.18
CA HIS A 124 16.93 -4.75 16.84
C HIS A 124 16.12 -3.92 15.84
N PRO A 125 15.20 -4.55 15.08
CA PRO A 125 14.39 -3.86 14.10
C PRO A 125 13.37 -2.97 14.81
N LYS A 126 13.10 -1.80 14.23
CA LYS A 126 12.08 -0.86 14.71
C LYS A 126 10.87 -0.91 13.81
N LYS A 127 9.69 -0.70 14.40
CA LYS A 127 8.42 -0.61 13.69
C LYS A 127 8.54 0.39 12.54
N GLY A 128 8.20 -0.04 11.33
CA GLY A 128 8.29 0.79 10.12
C GLY A 128 9.61 0.66 9.36
N ASP A 129 10.60 -0.07 9.89
CA ASP A 129 11.82 -0.36 9.13
C ASP A 129 11.50 -1.13 7.85
N ILE A 130 12.29 -0.90 6.81
CA ILE A 130 12.21 -1.62 5.54
C ILE A 130 13.58 -2.18 5.22
N TYR A 131 13.66 -3.43 4.80
CA TYR A 131 14.87 -3.95 4.18
C TYR A 131 14.61 -4.35 2.73
N ILE A 132 15.67 -4.28 1.94
CA ILE A 132 15.73 -4.73 0.55
C ILE A 132 16.82 -5.79 0.46
N ILE A 133 16.55 -6.88 -0.26
CA ILE A 133 17.58 -7.81 -0.74
C ILE A 133 17.86 -7.46 -2.18
N ASN A 134 19.13 -7.21 -2.49
CA ASN A 134 19.55 -6.89 -3.85
C ASN A 134 19.41 -8.09 -4.78
N ARG A 135 19.58 -7.81 -6.07
CA ARG A 135 19.53 -8.85 -7.10
C ARG A 135 20.65 -9.85 -6.89
N THR A 136 20.32 -11.11 -7.13
CA THR A 136 21.30 -12.19 -7.32
C THR A 136 21.06 -12.85 -8.67
N ASN A 137 21.93 -13.78 -9.06
CA ASN A 137 21.72 -14.59 -10.26
C ASN A 137 20.39 -15.37 -10.21
N ARG A 138 19.97 -15.80 -9.02
CA ARG A 138 18.70 -16.53 -8.79
C ARG A 138 17.50 -15.59 -8.57
N HIS A 139 17.74 -14.40 -8.00
CA HIS A 139 16.70 -13.47 -7.58
C HIS A 139 16.80 -12.14 -8.34
N ARG A 140 16.41 -12.16 -9.60
CA ARG A 140 16.58 -11.04 -10.56
C ARG A 140 15.80 -9.76 -10.21
N PHE A 141 14.76 -9.85 -9.39
CA PHE A 141 13.97 -8.71 -8.93
C PHE A 141 14.32 -8.25 -7.50
N GLY A 142 15.13 -9.03 -6.77
CA GLY A 142 15.36 -8.83 -5.34
C GLY A 142 14.13 -9.09 -4.47
N HIS A 143 14.20 -8.65 -3.23
CA HIS A 143 13.09 -8.75 -2.26
C HIS A 143 12.96 -7.46 -1.44
N ILE A 144 11.77 -7.15 -0.95
CA ILE A 144 11.54 -6.00 -0.05
C ILE A 144 10.48 -6.36 0.99
N ALA A 145 10.71 -5.97 2.24
CA ALA A 145 9.80 -6.23 3.34
C ALA A 145 9.86 -5.11 4.40
N GLY A 146 8.75 -4.89 5.10
CA GLY A 146 8.64 -3.95 6.20
C GLY A 146 8.45 -4.65 7.56
N PHE A 147 8.97 -4.06 8.63
CA PHE A 147 8.82 -4.58 9.99
C PHE A 147 7.58 -3.98 10.65
N THR A 148 6.67 -4.84 11.08
CA THR A 148 5.41 -4.43 11.72
C THR A 148 5.57 -3.98 13.18
N GLY A 149 6.75 -4.20 13.77
CA GLY A 149 6.97 -4.16 15.22
C GLY A 149 7.00 -5.56 15.85
N LEU A 150 6.51 -6.58 15.14
CA LEU A 150 6.47 -7.97 15.59
C LEU A 150 7.16 -8.92 14.61
N GLU A 151 6.84 -8.79 13.33
CA GLU A 151 7.35 -9.67 12.28
C GLU A 151 7.64 -8.89 10.98
N TRP A 152 8.53 -9.46 10.17
CA TRP A 152 8.82 -8.96 8.82
C TRP A 152 7.73 -9.41 7.85
N VAL A 153 7.23 -8.47 7.06
CA VAL A 153 6.12 -8.72 6.12
C VAL A 153 6.39 -8.05 4.77
N SER A 154 6.21 -8.83 3.71
CA SER A 154 6.20 -8.36 2.32
C SER A 154 4.80 -8.49 1.73
N ASP A 155 4.64 -9.31 0.70
CA ASP A 155 3.41 -9.95 0.26
C ASP A 155 3.04 -11.20 1.10
N PHE A 156 3.90 -11.63 2.03
CA PHE A 156 3.63 -12.68 3.00
C PHE A 156 4.32 -12.38 4.33
N LYS A 157 3.87 -13.03 5.40
CA LYS A 157 4.51 -12.97 6.71
C LYS A 157 5.72 -13.89 6.76
N GLN A 158 6.87 -13.35 7.14
CA GLN A 158 8.14 -14.05 7.11
C GLN A 158 8.58 -14.49 8.50
N ARG A 159 9.31 -15.60 8.58
CA ARG A 159 9.90 -16.08 9.83
C ARG A 159 11.11 -15.25 10.28
N SER A 160 11.84 -14.66 9.32
CA SER A 160 12.97 -13.77 9.55
C SER A 160 13.22 -12.90 8.32
N TYR A 161 14.23 -12.03 8.36
CA TYR A 161 14.69 -11.25 7.21
C TYR A 161 15.39 -12.10 6.12
N ASN A 162 15.93 -13.26 6.51
CA ASN A 162 16.68 -14.16 5.64
C ASN A 162 15.72 -15.08 4.86
N VAL A 163 15.04 -14.52 3.86
CA VAL A 163 14.08 -15.27 3.01
C VAL A 163 14.76 -16.05 1.88
N TYR A 164 15.90 -15.57 1.41
CA TYR A 164 16.73 -16.22 0.40
C TYR A 164 17.90 -16.87 1.12
N LYS A 165 17.87 -18.20 1.28
CA LYS A 165 18.89 -18.98 1.99
C LYS A 165 20.21 -19.09 1.20
N ASP A 166 20.46 -18.15 0.30
CA ASP A 166 21.64 -18.08 -0.55
C ASP A 166 22.75 -17.32 0.18
N ALA A 167 24.01 -17.71 -0.02
CA ALA A 167 25.14 -17.06 0.66
C ALA A 167 25.47 -15.65 0.10
N GLU A 168 25.06 -15.36 -1.14
CA GLU A 168 25.46 -14.15 -1.88
C GLU A 168 24.49 -12.96 -1.72
N VAL A 169 23.55 -13.04 -0.78
CA VAL A 169 22.54 -12.00 -0.61
C VAL A 169 23.13 -10.78 0.10
N THR A 170 22.95 -9.61 -0.49
CA THR A 170 23.31 -8.33 0.14
C THR A 170 22.05 -7.56 0.49
N TYR A 171 22.09 -6.85 1.61
CA TYR A 171 20.95 -6.12 2.17
C TYR A 171 21.15 -4.61 2.12
N GLU A 172 20.06 -3.91 1.87
CA GLU A 172 19.90 -2.51 2.21
C GLU A 172 18.84 -2.39 3.31
N TYR A 173 19.00 -1.42 4.20
CA TYR A 173 18.14 -1.25 5.36
C TYR A 173 17.75 0.22 5.51
N TYR A 174 16.47 0.49 5.69
CA TYR A 174 15.89 1.82 5.66
C TYR A 174 15.06 2.08 6.90
N ARG A 175 15.24 3.27 7.48
CA ARG A 175 14.48 3.76 8.62
C ARG A 175 14.01 5.19 8.38
N ILE A 176 12.78 5.48 8.79
CA ILE A 176 12.20 6.82 8.75
C ILE A 176 12.28 7.47 10.14
N ASN A 177 12.31 8.80 10.19
CA ASN A 177 12.37 9.61 11.42
C ASN A 177 13.63 9.36 12.27
N LEU A 178 14.80 9.37 11.63
CA LEU A 178 16.12 9.37 12.29
C LEU A 178 16.53 10.76 12.75
#